data_AF-A0A3Q2Q3P4-F1
#
_entry.id   AF-A0A3Q2Q3P4-F1
#
_cell.length_a   1.000
_cell.length_b   1.000
_cell.length_c   1.000
_cell.angle_alpha   90.00
_cell.angle_beta   90.00
_cell.angle_gamma   90.00
#
_symmetry.space_group_name_H-M   'P 1'
#
loop_
_entity.id
_entity.type
_entity.pdbx_description
1 polymer ?
#
loop_
_entity_poly.entity_id
_entity_poly.type
_entity_poly.pdbx_seq_one_letter_code
_entity_poly.pdbx_strand_id
1 'polypeptide(L)' 'VSTVTEFGCIPVSTLFSTDRNGWVAVSFFNNIIGLADPQDLTPPPFCSSAQLEEEAREAPTLFL' A
#
# COMPACT_ATOMS: atom_id res chain seq x y z
N VAL A 1 8.11 -12.22 -0.43
CA VAL A 1 7.40 -13.50 -0.15
C VAL A 1 5.97 -13.17 0.25
N SER A 2 4.97 -13.86 -0.30
CA SER A 2 3.57 -13.66 0.07
C SER A 2 2.95 -15.00 0.47
N THR A 3 2.12 -14.99 1.50
CA THR A 3 1.38 -16.15 2.00
C THR A 3 -0.11 -15.88 1.86
N VAL A 4 -0.84 -16.84 1.29
CA VAL A 4 -2.27 -16.75 1.00
C VAL A 4 -3.00 -17.97 1.54
N THR A 5 -4.31 -17.86 1.72
CA THR A 5 -5.18 -19.00 2.01
C THR A 5 -5.27 -19.94 0.80
N GLU A 6 -5.38 -21.24 1.05
CA GLU A 6 -5.56 -22.26 0.00
C GLU A 6 -6.82 -22.00 -0.84
N PHE A 7 -7.93 -21.71 -0.18
CA PHE A 7 -9.19 -21.39 -0.82
C PHE A 7 -9.35 -19.88 -0.92
N GLY A 8 -9.63 -19.38 -2.12
CA GLY A 8 -9.90 -17.97 -2.38
C GLY A 8 -8.66 -17.08 -2.51
N CYS A 9 -7.44 -17.60 -2.31
CA CYS A 9 -6.19 -16.85 -2.46
C CYS A 9 -6.18 -15.52 -1.65
N ILE A 10 -6.73 -15.55 -0.43
CA ILE A 10 -6.85 -14.35 0.42
C ILE A 10 -5.50 -14.09 1.09
N PRO A 11 -4.97 -12.86 1.08
CA PRO A 11 -3.67 -12.57 1.67
C PRO A 11 -3.68 -12.76 3.19
N VAL A 12 -2.68 -13.47 3.70
CA VAL A 12 -2.41 -13.65 5.14
C VAL A 12 -1.23 -12.79 5.55
N SER A 13 -0.13 -12.81 4.79
CA SER A 13 1.03 -11.97 5.05
C SER A 13 1.85 -11.70 3.80
N THR A 14 2.62 -10.61 3.82
CA THR A 14 3.63 -10.30 2.80
C THR A 14 4.90 -9.79 3.47
N LEU A 15 6.03 -10.32 3.03
CA LEU A 15 7.38 -9.94 3.45
C LEU A 15 8.12 -9.37 2.23
N PHE A 16 8.54 -8.11 2.29
CA PHE A 16 9.32 -7.48 1.23
C PHE A 16 10.56 -6.77 1.79
N SER A 17 11.62 -6.77 1.00
CA SER A 17 12.85 -6.04 1.31
C SER A 17 12.73 -4.63 0.78
N THR A 18 13.28 -3.68 1.51
CA THR A 18 13.42 -2.28 1.10
C THR A 18 14.87 -2.00 0.72
N ASP A 19 15.10 -1.03 -0.17
CA ASP A 19 16.43 -0.66 -0.64
C ASP A 19 17.35 -0.13 0.47
N ARG A 20 16.77 0.26 1.61
CA ARG A 20 17.47 0.75 2.81
C ARG A 20 17.70 -0.36 3.85
N ASN A 21 18.00 -1.58 3.38
CA ASN A 21 18.38 -2.77 4.17
C ASN A 21 17.35 -3.28 5.20
N GLY A 22 16.09 -2.87 5.12
CA GLY A 22 15.03 -3.30 6.04
C GLY A 22 14.09 -4.33 5.41
N TRP A 23 13.67 -5.32 6.19
CA TRP A 23 12.53 -6.18 5.83
C TRP A 23 11.26 -5.61 6.44
N VAL A 24 10.21 -5.49 5.62
CA VAL A 24 8.87 -5.11 6.07
C VAL A 24 7.98 -6.34 6.00
N ALA A 25 7.41 -6.70 7.14
CA ALA A 25 6.40 -7.74 7.26
C ALA A 25 5.02 -7.10 7.47
N VAL A 26 4.07 -7.44 6.61
CA VAL A 26 2.67 -6.99 6.67
C VAL A 26 1.80 -8.21 6.93
N SER A 27 0.88 -8.11 7.90
CA SER A 27 -0.09 -9.16 8.23
C SER A 27 -1.52 -8.64 8.02
N PHE A 28 -2.38 -9.44 7.42
CA PHE A 28 -3.75 -9.08 7.05
C PHE A 28 -4.76 -9.86 7.88
N PHE A 29 -5.72 -9.17 8.48
CA PHE A 29 -6.77 -9.76 9.33
C PHE A 29 -8.13 -9.14 8.98
N ASN A 30 -9.22 -9.87 9.26
CA ASN A 30 -10.60 -9.41 9.04
C ASN A 30 -10.88 -8.92 7.60
N ASN A 31 -10.29 -9.60 6.61
CA ASN A 31 -10.50 -9.29 5.20
C ASN A 31 -11.99 -9.37 4.85
N ILE A 32 -12.51 -8.33 4.22
CA ILE A 32 -13.83 -8.29 3.59
C ILE A 32 -13.66 -8.25 2.07
N ILE A 33 -14.52 -8.95 1.32
CA ILE A 33 -14.46 -8.94 -0.15
C ILE A 33 -15.14 -7.66 -0.65
N GLY A 34 -14.40 -6.87 -1.41
CA GLY A 34 -14.87 -5.59 -1.94
C GLY A 34 -14.71 -4.44 -0.95
N LEU A 35 -15.32 -3.31 -1.28
CA LEU A 35 -15.34 -2.10 -0.45
C LEU A 35 -16.80 -1.78 -0.11
N ALA A 36 -17.10 -1.67 1.19
CA ALA A 36 -18.48 -1.45 1.65
C ALA A 36 -19.00 -0.06 1.29
N ASP A 37 -18.18 0.97 1.49
CA ASP A 37 -18.49 2.36 1.12
C ASP A 37 -17.39 2.95 0.22
N PRO A 38 -17.68 3.22 -1.07
CA PRO A 38 -16.73 3.88 -1.97
C PRO A 38 -16.28 5.27 -1.51
N GLN A 39 -17.05 5.95 -0.66
CA GLN A 39 -16.67 7.27 -0.12
C GLN A 39 -15.46 7.22 0.82
N ASP A 40 -15.09 6.04 1.34
CA ASP A 40 -13.87 5.84 2.13
C ASP A 40 -12.59 6.21 1.35
N LEU A 41 -12.67 6.22 0.01
CA LEU A 41 -11.56 6.64 -0.87
C LEU A 41 -11.58 8.13 -1.19
N THR A 42 -12.60 8.88 -0.75
CA THR A 42 -12.69 10.33 -0.97
C THR A 42 -11.89 11.04 0.13
N PRO A 43 -10.85 11.82 -0.21
CA PRO A 43 -10.08 12.54 0.79
C PRO A 43 -10.97 13.48 1.60
N PRO A 44 -10.68 13.67 2.90
CA PRO A 44 -11.43 14.61 3.71
C PRO A 44 -11.22 16.06 3.21
N PRO A 45 -12.16 16.99 3.46
CA PRO A 45 -12.09 18.34 2.90
C PRO A 45 -10.81 19.11 3.24
N PHE A 46 -10.21 18.85 4.40
CA PHE A 46 -8.96 19.50 4.81
C PHE A 46 -7.75 19.09 3.97
N CYS A 47 -7.83 18.00 3.20
CA CYS A 47 -6.78 17.60 2.26
C CYS A 47 -6.68 18.54 1.04
N SER A 48 -7.66 19.40 0.77
CA SER A 48 -7.65 20.28 -0.42
C SER A 48 -6.49 21.29 -0.43
N SER A 49 -5.96 21.61 0.76
CA SER A 49 -4.81 22.49 0.95
C SER A 49 -3.54 21.75 1.39
N ALA A 50 -3.52 20.42 1.26
CA ALA A 50 -2.34 19.63 1.60
C ALA A 50 -1.16 20.07 0.72
N GLN A 51 -0.07 20.48 1.35
CA GLN A 51 1.18 20.76 0.66
C GLN A 51 1.86 19.43 0.40
N LEU A 52 2.28 19.20 -0.85
CA LEU A 52 3.18 18.10 -1.15
C LEU A 52 4.52 18.42 -0.49
N GLU A 53 5.07 17.47 0.28
CA GLU A 53 6.48 17.55 0.63
C GLU A 53 7.27 17.55 -0.69
N GLU A 54 8.22 18.47 -0.85
CA GLU A 54 9.10 18.48 -2.00
C GLU A 54 9.98 17.23 -1.90
N GLU A 55 9.57 16.15 -2.58
CA GLU A 55 10.47 15.04 -2.84
C GLU A 55 11.72 15.63 -3.49
N ALA A 56 12.87 15.46 -2.82
CA ALA A 56 14.15 15.66 -3.47
C ALA A 56 14.08 14.88 -4.78
N ARG A 57 14.01 15.61 -5.89
CA ARG A 57 13.80 15.11 -7.24
C ARG A 57 14.92 14.15 -7.60
N GLU A 58 14.81 12.89 -7.20
CA GLU A 58 15.56 11.82 -7.84
C GLU A 58 14.86 11.63 -9.18
N ALA A 59 15.53 12.09 -10.24
CA ALA A 59 14.99 12.08 -11.59
C ALA A 59 14.37 10.72 -11.90
N PRO A 60 13.22 10.64 -12.59
CA PRO A 60 12.63 9.36 -12.93
C PRO A 60 13.66 8.59 -13.75
N THR A 61 14.24 7.53 -13.20
CA THR A 61 14.96 6.56 -14.01
C THR A 61 13.90 5.89 -14.87
N LEU A 62 13.79 6.40 -16.08
CA LEU A 62 12.98 5.85 -17.15
C LEU A 62 13.61 4.48 -17.48
N PHE A 63 13.09 3.43 -16.86
CA PHE A 63 13.43 2.05 -17.22
C PHE A 63 12.80 1.77 -18.59
N LEU A 64 13.57 2.04 -19.65
CA LEU A 64 13.41 1.44 -20.97
C LEU A 64 13.74 -0.05 -20.93
#